data_AF-A0A5Y3M8B7-F1
#
_entry.id   AF-A0A5Y3M8B7-F1
#
_cell.length_a   1.000
_cell.length_b   1.000
_cell.length_c   1.000
_cell.angle_alpha   90.00
_cell.angle_beta   90.00
_cell.angle_gamma   90.00
#
_symmetry.space_group_name_H-M   'P 1'
#
loop_
_entity.id
_entity.type
_entity.pdbx_description
1 polymer ?
#
loop_
_entity_poly.entity_id
_entity_poly.type
_entity_poly.pdbx_seq_one_letter_code
_entity_poly.pdbx_strand_id
1 'polypeptide(L)'
;MFTILIVNMLSIYTFSQEQDVRNADCAIVLGAGVKNGEPSPVFQERLNHSVYLYQKGYVGIIILTGGYSSGSHISDAKIAKRYLLAKGIPEMNIFLEEKSTVTRENL
;
A
#
# COMPACT_ATOMS: atom_id res chain seq x y z
N MET A 1 1.96 -36.02 -8.18
CA MET A 1 2.85 -34.89 -7.81
C MET A 1 2.73 -33.71 -8.77
N PHE A 2 2.91 -33.90 -10.09
CA PHE A 2 2.75 -32.82 -11.10
C PHE A 2 1.36 -32.19 -11.17
N THR A 3 0.28 -32.98 -11.06
CA THR A 3 -1.09 -32.45 -11.09
C THR A 3 -1.36 -31.45 -9.96
N ILE A 4 -0.85 -31.73 -8.75
CA ILE A 4 -1.00 -30.84 -7.59
C ILE A 4 -0.25 -29.53 -7.83
N LEU A 5 0.96 -29.58 -8.42
CA LEU A 5 1.72 -28.38 -8.75
C LEU A 5 1.00 -27.50 -9.78
N ILE A 6 0.42 -28.11 -10.81
CA ILE A 6 -0.33 -27.38 -11.85
C ILE A 6 -1.59 -26.76 -11.27
N VAL A 7 -2.36 -27.49 -10.46
CA VAL A 7 -3.58 -26.97 -9.81
C VAL A 7 -3.24 -25.82 -8.86
N ASN A 8 -2.15 -25.91 -8.10
CA ASN A 8 -1.70 -24.82 -7.23
C ASN A 8 -1.26 -23.59 -8.03
N MET A 9 -0.47 -23.77 -9.11
CA MET A 9 -0.04 -22.66 -9.97
C MET A 9 -1.26 -21.94 -10.58
N LEU A 10 -2.22 -22.70 -11.11
CA LEU A 10 -3.46 -22.13 -11.66
C LEU A 10 -4.26 -21.40 -10.59
N SER A 11 -4.43 -22.01 -9.41
CA SER A 11 -5.18 -21.42 -8.29
C SER A 11 -4.57 -20.09 -7.81
N ILE A 12 -3.24 -20.05 -7.63
CA ILE A 12 -2.53 -18.82 -7.24
C ILE A 12 -2.67 -17.74 -8.30
N TYR A 13 -2.52 -18.10 -9.58
CA TYR A 13 -2.66 -17.17 -10.69
C TYR A 13 -4.08 -16.60 -10.78
N THR A 14 -5.11 -17.45 -10.70
CA THR A 14 -6.51 -17.00 -10.74
C THR A 14 -6.87 -16.15 -9.54
N PHE A 15 -6.43 -16.54 -8.34
CA PHE A 15 -6.70 -15.77 -7.11
C PHE A 15 -6.01 -14.39 -7.15
N SER A 16 -4.81 -14.29 -7.72
CA SER A 16 -4.13 -13.02 -7.90
C SER A 16 -4.89 -12.04 -8.80
N GLN A 17 -5.81 -12.52 -9.65
CA GLN A 17 -6.62 -11.71 -10.55
C GLN A 17 -7.98 -11.34 -9.96
N GLU A 18 -8.44 -12.03 -8.92
CA GLU A 18 -9.68 -11.68 -8.23
C GLU A 18 -9.45 -10.43 -7.35
N GLN A 19 -10.14 -9.34 -7.67
CA GLN A 19 -10.17 -8.15 -6.83
C GLN A 19 -11.61 -7.93 -6.34
N ASP A 20 -11.85 -8.13 -5.04
CA ASP A 20 -13.12 -7.77 -4.40
C ASP A 20 -13.11 -6.26 -4.11
N VAL A 21 -13.19 -5.47 -5.18
CA VAL A 21 -13.19 -4.01 -5.09
C VAL A 21 -14.59 -3.54 -4.73
N ARG A 22 -14.70 -2.86 -3.58
CA ARG A 22 -15.94 -2.24 -3.10
C ARG A 22 -15.70 -0.77 -2.82
N ASN A 23 -16.77 0.01 -2.88
CA ASN A 23 -16.71 1.40 -2.43
C ASN A 23 -16.49 1.44 -0.92
N ALA A 24 -15.60 2.32 -0.47
CA ALA A 24 -15.31 2.57 0.94
C ALA A 24 -14.95 4.04 1.16
N ASP A 25 -15.04 4.50 2.41
CA ASP A 25 -14.73 5.89 2.75
C ASP A 25 -13.23 6.21 2.54
N CYS A 26 -12.35 5.24 2.82
CA CYS A 26 -10.91 5.37 2.63
C CYS A 26 -10.21 4.04 2.33
N ALA A 27 -9.00 4.12 1.80
CA ALA A 27 -8.05 3.01 1.72
C ALA A 27 -6.92 3.20 2.74
N ILE A 28 -6.64 2.17 3.52
CA ILE A 28 -5.49 2.14 4.44
C ILE A 28 -4.35 1.35 3.78
N VAL A 29 -3.20 1.99 3.59
CA VAL A 29 -2.02 1.37 2.99
C VAL A 29 -1.02 1.02 4.09
N LEU A 30 -0.84 -0.29 4.26
CA LEU A 30 0.14 -0.82 5.21
C LEU A 30 1.56 -0.63 4.70
N GLY A 31 2.42 -0.04 5.54
CA GLY A 31 3.85 0.06 5.29
C GLY A 31 4.49 -1.30 5.01
N ALA A 32 5.51 -1.31 4.16
CA ALA A 32 6.32 -2.50 3.85
C ALA A 32 7.81 -2.16 3.66
N GLY A 33 8.29 -1.15 4.38
CA GLY A 33 9.68 -0.73 4.38
C GLY A 33 10.05 0.20 3.24
N VAL A 34 11.07 1.01 3.51
CA VAL A 34 11.69 1.96 2.58
C VAL A 34 13.19 1.69 2.51
N LYS A 35 13.78 1.88 1.32
CA LYS A 35 15.22 1.81 1.12
C LYS A 35 15.68 2.97 0.24
N ASN A 36 16.76 3.63 0.62
CA ASN A 36 17.36 4.75 -0.14
C ASN A 36 16.37 5.90 -0.44
N GLY A 37 15.39 6.13 0.44
CA GLY A 37 14.36 7.16 0.23
C GLY A 37 13.22 6.77 -0.70
N GLU A 38 13.16 5.50 -1.13
CA GLU A 38 12.09 4.96 -1.98
C GLU A 38 11.35 3.78 -1.31
N PRO A 39 10.04 3.64 -1.54
CA PRO A 39 9.28 2.47 -1.08
C PRO A 39 9.91 1.16 -1.59
N SER A 40 9.89 0.11 -0.79
CA SER A 40 10.25 -1.24 -1.26
C SER A 40 9.33 -1.68 -2.42
N PRO A 41 9.72 -2.66 -3.26
CA PRO A 41 8.86 -3.11 -4.37
C PRO A 41 7.46 -3.53 -3.92
N VAL A 42 7.35 -4.20 -2.77
CA VAL A 42 6.05 -4.59 -2.20
C VAL A 42 5.25 -3.36 -1.75
N PHE A 43 5.91 -2.38 -1.12
CA PHE A 43 5.24 -1.17 -0.68
C PHE A 43 4.76 -0.35 -1.87
N GLN A 44 5.58 -0.26 -2.92
CA GLN A 44 5.26 0.42 -4.17
C GLN A 44 4.01 -0.18 -4.84
N GLU A 45 3.88 -1.51 -4.90
CA GLU A 45 2.68 -2.13 -5.47
C GLU A 45 1.42 -1.86 -4.66
N ARG A 46 1.53 -1.79 -3.33
CA ARG A 46 0.40 -1.36 -2.47
C ARG A 46 0.01 0.09 -2.74
N LEU A 47 0.99 0.98 -2.89
CA LEU A 47 0.76 2.38 -3.23
C LEU A 47 0.12 2.51 -4.61
N ASN A 48 0.62 1.79 -5.62
CA ASN A 48 0.02 1.74 -6.96
C ASN A 48 -1.44 1.28 -6.92
N HIS A 49 -1.75 0.26 -6.13
CA HIS A 49 -3.12 -0.20 -5.94
C HIS A 49 -3.99 0.89 -5.29
N SER A 50 -3.49 1.58 -4.27
CA SER A 50 -4.25 2.69 -3.64
C SER A 50 -4.53 3.84 -4.63
N VAL A 51 -3.58 4.16 -5.51
CA VAL A 51 -3.76 5.15 -6.59
C VAL A 51 -4.85 4.69 -7.55
N TYR A 52 -4.84 3.42 -7.95
CA TYR A 52 -5.87 2.84 -8.79
C TYR A 52 -7.26 2.97 -8.17
N LEU A 53 -7.42 2.61 -6.89
CA LEU A 53 -8.70 2.70 -6.18
C LEU A 53 -9.22 4.14 -6.14
N TYR A 54 -8.35 5.10 -5.83
CA TYR A 54 -8.68 6.52 -5.79
C TYR A 54 -9.09 7.04 -7.17
N GLN A 55 -8.29 6.75 -8.21
CA GLN A 55 -8.56 7.22 -9.57
C GLN A 55 -9.83 6.63 -10.18
N LYS A 56 -10.21 5.41 -9.76
CA LYS A 56 -11.48 4.78 -10.14
C LYS A 56 -12.67 5.23 -9.29
N GLY A 57 -12.45 6.05 -8.27
CA GLY A 57 -13.50 6.57 -7.40
C GLY A 57 -14.03 5.57 -6.37
N TYR A 58 -13.32 4.46 -6.14
CA TYR A 58 -13.71 3.48 -5.12
C TYR A 58 -13.45 3.98 -3.69
N VAL A 59 -12.48 4.89 -3.54
CA VAL A 59 -12.18 5.58 -2.27
C VAL A 59 -11.90 7.05 -2.53
N GLY A 60 -12.28 7.91 -1.58
CA GLY A 60 -11.99 9.35 -1.65
C GLY A 60 -10.75 9.77 -0.86
N ILE A 61 -10.27 8.92 0.04
CA ILE A 61 -9.19 9.22 0.99
C ILE A 61 -8.20 8.05 1.03
N ILE A 62 -6.91 8.35 1.15
CA ILE A 62 -5.85 7.36 1.37
C ILE A 62 -5.14 7.65 2.70
N ILE A 63 -5.06 6.64 3.57
CA ILE A 63 -4.33 6.69 4.84
C ILE A 63 -3.06 5.86 4.69
N LEU A 64 -1.91 6.49 4.88
CA LEU A 64 -0.60 5.86 4.79
C LEU A 64 -0.09 5.55 6.19
N THR A 65 0.27 4.30 6.43
CA THR A 65 0.82 3.86 7.72
C THR A 65 2.30 3.53 7.58
N GLY A 66 3.09 3.86 8.59
CA GLY A 66 4.50 3.50 8.66
C GLY A 66 5.32 4.52 9.45
N GLY A 67 5.91 4.08 10.54
CA GLY A 67 6.75 4.90 11.41
C GLY A 67 8.17 5.10 10.89
N TYR A 68 9.08 5.31 11.83
CA TYR A 68 10.49 5.62 11.55
C TYR A 68 11.33 4.34 11.53
N SER A 69 11.92 4.06 10.37
CA SER A 69 12.97 3.04 10.26
C SER A 69 14.20 3.46 11.09
N SER A 70 14.93 2.48 11.64
CA SER A 70 16.09 2.74 12.53
C SER A 70 17.11 3.67 11.88
N GLY A 71 17.39 4.81 12.52
CA GLY A 71 18.32 5.84 12.01
C GLY A 71 17.74 6.80 10.95
N SER A 72 16.47 6.66 10.58
CA SER A 72 15.81 7.59 9.65
C SER A 72 15.20 8.79 10.37
N HIS A 73 15.39 9.99 9.83
CA HIS A 73 14.69 11.22 10.25
C HIS A 73 13.32 11.41 9.58
N ILE A 74 12.95 10.51 8.66
CA ILE A 74 11.72 10.58 7.87
C ILE A 74 10.98 9.24 8.01
N SER A 75 9.68 9.31 8.27
CA SER A 75 8.83 8.13 8.35
C SER A 75 8.59 7.49 6.99
N ASP A 76 8.36 6.18 6.98
CA ASP A 76 7.99 5.44 5.77
C ASP A 76 6.68 6.01 5.17
N ALA A 77 5.73 6.40 6.01
CA ALA A 77 4.48 7.03 5.59
C ALA A 77 4.70 8.37 4.86
N LYS A 78 5.65 9.20 5.32
CA LYS A 78 5.99 10.47 4.67
C LYS A 78 6.67 10.27 3.32
N ILE A 79 7.46 9.21 3.17
CA ILE A 79 8.08 8.83 1.89
C ILE A 79 7.00 8.32 0.92
N ALA A 80 6.08 7.48 1.40
CA ALA A 80 4.91 7.06 0.64
C ALA A 80 4.01 8.23 0.22
N LYS A 81 3.84 9.26 1.05
CA LYS A 81 3.08 10.47 0.68
C LYS A 81 3.71 11.17 -0.52
N ARG A 82 5.03 11.34 -0.54
CA ARG A 82 5.74 11.92 -1.70
C ARG A 82 5.48 11.10 -2.97
N TYR A 83 5.48 9.77 -2.84
CA TYR A 83 5.15 8.87 -3.95
C TYR A 83 3.73 9.12 -4.48
N LEU A 84 2.71 9.22 -3.62
CA LEU A 84 1.34 9.48 -4.04
C LEU A 84 1.13 10.87 -4.65
N LEU A 85 1.78 11.91 -4.10
CA LEU A 85 1.76 13.25 -4.67
C LEU A 85 2.32 13.26 -6.10
N ALA A 86 3.43 12.54 -6.33
CA ALA A 86 4.00 12.37 -7.67
C ALA A 86 3.09 11.59 -8.65
N LYS A 87 2.15 10.79 -8.13
CA LYS A 87 1.11 10.10 -8.90
C LYS A 87 -0.16 10.93 -9.12
N GLY A 88 -0.18 12.18 -8.66
CA GLY A 88 -1.28 13.13 -8.88
C GLY A 88 -2.41 13.04 -7.86
N ILE A 89 -2.21 12.36 -6.73
CA ILE A 89 -3.19 12.36 -5.63
C ILE A 89 -3.08 13.69 -4.88
N PRO A 90 -4.17 14.46 -4.70
CA PRO A 90 -4.14 15.72 -3.96
C PRO A 90 -3.73 15.53 -2.50
N GLU A 91 -2.92 16.45 -1.97
CA GLU A 91 -2.42 16.38 -0.59
C GLU A 91 -3.53 16.31 0.45
N MET A 92 -4.64 17.04 0.23
CA MET A 92 -5.80 17.07 1.12
C MET A 92 -6.49 15.71 1.30
N ASN A 93 -6.24 14.75 0.40
CA ASN A 93 -6.84 13.42 0.43
C ASN A 93 -5.85 12.34 0.93
N ILE A 94 -4.68 12.74 1.42
CA ILE A 94 -3.65 11.84 1.94
C ILE A 94 -3.41 12.13 3.43
N PHE A 95 -3.67 11.14 4.27
CA PHE A 95 -3.43 11.22 5.71
C PHE A 95 -2.28 10.29 6.11
N LEU A 96 -1.54 10.69 7.14
CA LEU A 96 -0.39 9.96 7.64
C LEU A 96 -0.64 9.42 9.04
N GLU A 97 -0.34 8.15 9.24
CA GLU A 97 -0.17 7.51 10.54
C GLU A 97 1.33 7.16 10.69
N GLU A 98 2.02 7.91 11.54
CA GLU A 98 3.49 7.83 11.71
C GLU A 98 3.91 7.20 13.04
N LYS A 99 2.98 6.81 13.92
CA LYS A 99 3.30 6.29 15.25
C LYS A 99 3.55 4.79 15.26
N SER A 100 3.02 4.04 14.29
CA SER A 100 3.15 2.58 14.28
C SER A 100 4.59 2.15 13.97
N THR A 101 5.20 1.45 14.91
CA THR A 101 6.53 0.83 14.77
C THR A 101 6.44 -0.66 14.42
N VAL A 102 5.29 -1.30 14.69
CA VAL A 102 5.00 -2.69 14.33
C VAL A 102 3.61 -2.85 13.71
N THR A 103 3.44 -3.86 12.85
CA THR A 103 2.20 -4.12 12.09
C THR A 103 0.94 -4.24 12.96
N ARG A 104 1.07 -4.62 14.24
CA ARG A 104 -0.06 -4.72 15.18
C ARG A 104 -0.57 -3.37 15.68
N GLU A 105 0.19 -2.30 15.54
CA GLU A 105 -0.19 -0.94 15.97
C GLU A 105 -0.96 -0.18 14.87
N ASN A 106 -1.02 -0.72 13.65
CA ASN A 106 -1.69 -0.10 12.50
C ASN A 106 -3.24 -0.23 12.52
N LEU A 107 -3.82 -1.02 13.43
CA LEU A 107 -5.26 -1.37 13.47
C LEU A 107 -5.87 -1.07 14.84
#